data_AF-A0A6N9YQ85-F1
#
_entry.id   AF-A0A6N9YQ85-F1
#
_cell.length_a   1.000
_cell.length_b   1.000
_cell.length_c   1.000
_cell.angle_alpha   90.00
_cell.angle_beta   90.00
_cell.angle_gamma   90.00
#
_symmetry.space_group_name_H-M   'P 1'
#
loop_
_entity.id
_entity.type
_entity.pdbx_description
1 polymer ?
#
loop_
_entity_poly.entity_id
_entity_poly.type
_entity_poly.pdbx_seq_one_letter_code
_entity_poly.pdbx_strand_id
1 'polypeptide(L)'
;MTDGIELVDEELARELIAQGYEKTGRHASKGFGDEVTCYSFMHVSVRVVRDRGQWFFEASPTNGVDWFDADLWHACLTNETPPVEPRASAAQAHLLTNDLADLTETAQEAPMATVERLRSLRRARSQQRIGLDVGEDNS
;
A
#
# COMPACT_ATOMS: atom_id res chain seq x y z
N MET A 1 -11.34 10.02 -23.36
CA MET A 1 -12.01 9.83 -22.07
C MET A 1 -10.96 9.24 -21.17
N THR A 2 -10.39 10.04 -20.28
CA THR A 2 -9.43 9.57 -19.27
C THR A 2 -10.19 8.59 -18.38
N ASP A 3 -9.65 7.38 -18.21
CA ASP A 3 -10.27 6.39 -17.33
C ASP A 3 -10.28 6.96 -15.89
N GLY A 4 -11.34 6.73 -15.12
CA GLY A 4 -11.49 7.32 -13.79
C GLY A 4 -10.33 6.97 -12.86
N ILE A 5 -9.67 5.82 -13.10
CA ILE A 5 -8.51 5.38 -12.34
C ILE A 5 -7.22 6.14 -12.69
N GLU A 6 -7.07 6.61 -13.93
CA GLU A 6 -5.91 7.40 -14.35
C GLU A 6 -5.92 8.78 -13.68
N LEU A 7 -7.10 9.38 -13.49
CA LEU A 7 -7.26 10.62 -12.73
C LEU A 7 -6.86 10.46 -11.25
N VAL A 8 -7.19 9.30 -10.67
CA VAL A 8 -6.86 8.99 -9.28
C VAL A 8 -5.37 8.73 -9.10
N ASP A 9 -4.71 8.09 -10.07
CA ASP A 9 -3.23 7.97 -10.10
C ASP A 9 -2.56 9.36 -10.21
N GLU A 10 -3.05 10.23 -11.08
CA GLU A 10 -2.55 11.61 -11.20
C GLU A 10 -2.74 12.44 -9.92
N GLU A 11 -3.84 12.23 -9.20
CA GLU A 11 -4.09 12.86 -7.90
C GLU A 11 -3.11 12.36 -6.83
N LEU A 12 -2.97 11.03 -6.68
CA LEU A 12 -2.00 10.45 -5.75
C LEU A 12 -0.57 10.92 -6.07
N ALA A 13 -0.18 10.95 -7.35
CA ALA A 13 1.12 11.42 -7.78
C ALA A 13 1.37 12.89 -7.39
N ARG A 14 0.35 13.76 -7.52
CA ARG A 14 0.46 15.17 -7.09
C ARG A 14 0.62 15.29 -5.59
N GLU A 15 -0.15 14.51 -4.81
CA GLU A 15 -0.06 14.55 -3.36
C GLU A 15 1.29 14.04 -2.85
N LEU A 16 1.80 12.94 -3.42
CA LEU A 16 3.13 12.41 -3.13
C LEU A 16 4.21 13.49 -3.33
N ILE A 17 4.19 14.18 -4.47
CA ILE A 17 5.13 15.27 -4.78
C ILE A 17 4.96 16.43 -3.79
N ALA A 18 3.72 16.80 -3.44
CA ALA A 18 3.44 17.87 -2.49
C ALA A 18 3.99 17.57 -1.08
N GLN A 19 4.03 16.28 -0.69
CA GLN A 19 4.60 15.81 0.57
C GLN A 19 6.11 15.52 0.51
N GLY A 20 6.77 15.82 -0.62
CA GLY A 20 8.22 15.70 -0.78
C GLY A 20 8.71 14.35 -1.29
N TYR A 21 7.81 13.45 -1.72
CA TYR A 21 8.21 12.24 -2.41
C TYR A 21 8.78 12.54 -3.79
N GLU A 22 9.91 11.92 -4.08
CA GLU A 22 10.57 12.00 -5.38
C GLU A 22 10.20 10.79 -6.23
N LYS A 23 9.90 11.03 -7.52
CA LYS A 23 9.68 9.95 -8.48
C LYS A 23 11.01 9.25 -8.77
N THR A 24 11.18 8.03 -8.26
CA THR A 24 12.45 7.27 -8.34
C THR A 24 12.55 6.39 -9.58
N GLY A 25 11.44 6.12 -10.27
CA GLY A 25 11.48 5.43 -11.55
C GLY A 25 10.11 5.12 -12.15
N ARG A 26 10.14 4.78 -13.44
CA ARG A 26 9.04 4.16 -14.17
C ARG A 26 9.63 3.03 -15.01
N HIS A 27 9.16 1.80 -14.83
CA HIS A 27 9.67 0.66 -15.59
C HIS A 27 8.56 -0.32 -15.94
N ALA A 28 8.64 -0.90 -17.14
CA ALA A 28 7.87 -2.09 -17.49
C ALA A 28 8.62 -3.30 -16.95
N SER A 29 7.98 -4.10 -16.10
CA SER A 29 8.60 -5.32 -15.56
C SER A 29 8.03 -6.53 -16.28
N LYS A 30 8.89 -7.35 -16.91
CA LYS A 30 8.46 -8.59 -17.59
C LYS A 30 7.78 -9.62 -16.66
N GLY A 31 7.73 -9.37 -15.34
CA GLY A 31 7.06 -10.23 -14.35
C GLY A 31 6.22 -9.51 -13.29
N PHE A 32 6.07 -8.18 -13.33
CA PHE A 32 5.31 -7.40 -12.35
C PHE A 32 4.63 -6.19 -13.03
N GLY A 33 3.51 -6.43 -13.69
CA GLY A 33 2.74 -5.40 -14.38
C GLY A 33 3.35 -4.86 -15.67
N ASP A 34 2.47 -4.28 -16.49
CA ASP A 34 2.83 -3.57 -17.70
C ASP A 34 3.58 -2.27 -17.38
N GLU A 35 3.27 -1.67 -16.23
CA GLU A 35 3.85 -0.43 -15.79
C GLU A 35 3.95 -0.35 -14.26
N VAL A 36 5.13 0.04 -13.76
CA VAL A 36 5.35 0.38 -12.35
C VAL A 36 5.91 1.78 -12.27
N THR A 37 5.24 2.66 -11.51
CA THR A 37 5.75 3.97 -11.14
C THR A 37 6.08 3.98 -9.65
N CYS A 38 7.30 4.36 -9.28
CA CYS A 38 7.76 4.42 -7.90
C CYS A 38 8.04 5.86 -7.45
N TYR A 39 7.74 6.12 -6.19
CA TYR A 39 7.99 7.34 -5.45
C TYR A 39 8.69 6.98 -4.14
N SER A 40 9.61 7.80 -3.67
CA SER A 40 10.30 7.56 -2.40
C SER A 40 10.50 8.86 -1.62
N PHE A 41 10.33 8.77 -0.31
CA PHE A 41 10.64 9.83 0.64
C PHE A 41 11.17 9.21 1.93
N MET A 42 12.37 9.62 2.33
CA MET A 42 13.07 9.07 3.50
C MET A 42 13.21 7.53 3.48
N HIS A 43 12.45 6.82 4.32
CA HIS A 43 12.44 5.35 4.43
C HIS A 43 11.19 4.70 3.81
N VAL A 44 10.30 5.52 3.24
CA VAL A 44 9.05 5.06 2.63
C VAL A 44 9.15 5.13 1.12
N SER A 45 8.71 4.05 0.48
CA SER A 45 8.47 4.03 -0.95
C SER A 45 7.02 3.74 -1.24
N VAL A 46 6.42 4.46 -2.18
CA VAL A 46 5.09 4.19 -2.72
C VAL A 46 5.25 3.74 -4.17
N ARG A 47 4.49 2.74 -4.59
CA ARG A 47 4.43 2.33 -5.98
C ARG A 47 3.00 2.19 -6.45
N VAL A 48 2.82 2.55 -7.71
CA VAL A 48 1.61 2.31 -8.48
C VAL A 48 1.95 1.29 -9.56
N VAL A 49 1.23 0.17 -9.57
CA VAL A 49 1.43 -0.93 -10.51
C VAL A 49 0.20 -1.06 -11.38
N ARG A 50 0.36 -0.99 -12.70
CA ARG A 50 -0.66 -1.35 -13.68
C ARG A 50 -0.31 -2.71 -14.28
N ASP A 51 -1.16 -3.71 -14.12
CA ASP A 51 -1.01 -5.05 -14.70
C ASP A 51 -2.27 -5.45 -15.46
N ARG A 52 -2.20 -5.59 -16.79
CA ARG A 52 -3.31 -6.03 -17.66
C ARG A 52 -4.61 -5.23 -17.44
N GLY A 53 -4.47 -3.93 -17.19
CA GLY A 53 -5.59 -3.01 -16.93
C GLY A 53 -6.07 -2.96 -15.48
N GLN A 54 -5.50 -3.77 -14.58
CA GLN A 54 -5.72 -3.66 -13.14
C GLN A 54 -4.67 -2.75 -12.51
N TRP A 55 -5.07 -2.00 -11.49
CA TRP A 55 -4.21 -1.05 -10.80
C TRP A 55 -4.05 -1.45 -9.33
N PHE A 56 -2.81 -1.44 -8.84
CA PHE A 56 -2.45 -1.74 -7.47
C PHE A 56 -1.67 -0.56 -6.88
N PHE A 57 -2.02 -0.22 -5.64
CA PHE A 57 -1.44 0.89 -4.90
C PHE A 57 -0.82 0.34 -3.63
N GLU A 58 0.51 0.44 -3.54
CA GLU A 58 1.27 -0.19 -2.46
C GLU A 58 2.30 0.77 -1.88
N ALA A 59 2.58 0.60 -0.60
CA ALA A 59 3.62 1.33 0.10
C ALA A 59 4.53 0.38 0.88
N SER A 60 5.78 0.79 1.02
CA SER A 60 6.85 0.05 1.67
C SER A 60 7.47 0.91 2.77
N PRO A 61 7.50 0.44 4.03
CA PRO A 61 8.20 1.12 5.13
C PRO A 61 9.72 0.88 5.11
N THR A 62 10.23 0.12 4.12
CA THR A 62 11.61 -0.36 4.08
C THR A 62 12.27 -0.07 2.74
N ASN A 63 12.01 1.11 2.17
CA ASN A 63 12.58 1.54 0.89
C ASN A 63 12.42 0.50 -0.25
N GLY A 64 11.29 -0.20 -0.26
CA GLY A 64 10.92 -1.15 -1.32
C GLY A 64 11.34 -2.59 -1.11
N VAL A 65 11.80 -2.99 0.08
CA VAL A 65 12.07 -4.41 0.40
C VAL A 65 10.77 -5.19 0.55
N ASP A 66 9.80 -4.67 1.32
CA ASP A 66 8.48 -5.27 1.50
C ASP A 66 7.37 -4.29 1.09
N TRP A 67 6.44 -4.75 0.26
CA TRP A 67 5.35 -3.93 -0.28
C TRP A 67 4.01 -4.39 0.25
N PHE A 68 3.21 -3.46 0.78
CA PHE A 68 1.89 -3.73 1.36
C PHE A 68 0.85 -2.85 0.67
N ASP A 69 -0.33 -3.42 0.40
CA ASP A 69 -1.44 -2.65 -0.15
C ASP A 69 -2.00 -1.62 0.85
N ALA A 70 -2.76 -0.67 0.30
CA ALA A 70 -3.39 0.41 1.07
C ALA A 70 -4.28 -0.07 2.21
N ASP A 71 -4.97 -1.21 2.05
CA ASP A 71 -5.87 -1.75 3.06
C ASP A 71 -5.12 -2.23 4.30
N LEU A 72 -3.94 -2.84 4.11
CA LEU A 72 -3.06 -3.24 5.22
C LEU A 72 -2.45 -2.04 5.93
N TRP A 73 -2.07 -1.00 5.20
CA TRP A 73 -1.55 0.23 5.78
C TRP A 73 -2.60 0.94 6.61
N HIS A 74 -3.80 1.13 6.06
CA HIS A 74 -4.91 1.71 6.79
C HIS A 74 -5.19 0.95 8.09
N ALA A 75 -5.30 -0.39 8.03
CA ALA A 75 -5.49 -1.23 9.21
C ALA A 75 -4.32 -1.16 10.22
N CYS A 76 -3.09 -0.93 9.75
CA CYS A 76 -1.94 -0.73 10.61
C CYS A 76 -2.05 0.57 11.41
N LEU A 77 -2.51 1.65 10.76
CA LEU A 77 -2.63 2.98 11.35
C LEU A 77 -3.85 3.10 12.26
N THR A 78 -4.98 2.53 11.86
CA THR A 78 -6.26 2.65 12.58
C THR A 78 -6.51 1.53 13.60
N ASN A 79 -5.63 0.52 13.64
CA ASN A 79 -5.82 -0.72 14.39
C ASN A 79 -7.11 -1.50 14.03
N GLU A 80 -7.65 -1.28 12.83
CA GLU A 80 -8.78 -2.03 12.32
C GLU A 80 -8.37 -3.40 11.73
N THR A 81 -9.37 -4.25 11.49
CA THR A 81 -9.15 -5.48 10.72
C THR A 81 -9.20 -5.16 9.23
N PRO A 82 -8.17 -5.50 8.43
CA PRO A 82 -8.19 -5.25 6.99
C PRO A 82 -9.29 -6.12 6.34
N PRO A 83 -9.99 -5.63 5.32
CA PRO A 83 -10.96 -6.44 4.58
C PRO A 83 -10.27 -7.66 3.96
N VAL A 84 -10.97 -8.80 3.92
CA VAL A 84 -10.44 -10.04 3.32
C VAL A 84 -10.16 -9.86 1.83
N GLU A 85 -11.14 -9.30 1.12
CA GLU A 85 -10.99 -8.91 -0.27
C GLU A 85 -10.53 -7.45 -0.34
N PRO A 86 -9.48 -7.14 -1.14
CA PRO A 86 -9.00 -5.78 -1.28
C PRO A 86 -10.09 -4.84 -1.79
N ARG A 87 -10.07 -3.59 -1.33
CA ARG A 87 -10.95 -2.55 -1.86
C ARG A 87 -10.63 -2.27 -3.34
N ALA A 88 -11.59 -1.69 -4.06
CA ALA A 88 -11.37 -1.26 -5.43
C ALA A 88 -10.18 -0.31 -5.54
N SER A 89 -9.44 -0.36 -6.65
CA SER A 89 -8.19 0.39 -6.85
C SER A 89 -8.34 1.90 -6.57
N ALA A 90 -9.45 2.52 -6.96
CA ALA A 90 -9.72 3.92 -6.67
C ALA A 90 -9.82 4.20 -5.15
N ALA A 91 -10.45 3.30 -4.38
CA ALA A 91 -10.53 3.44 -2.93
C ALA A 91 -9.16 3.23 -2.26
N GLN A 92 -8.34 2.32 -2.77
CA GLN A 92 -6.97 2.12 -2.27
C GLN A 92 -6.08 3.35 -2.46
N ALA A 93 -6.18 4.00 -3.63
CA ALA A 93 -5.45 5.24 -3.86
C ALA A 93 -5.90 6.36 -2.92
N HIS A 94 -7.21 6.55 -2.71
CA HIS A 94 -7.71 7.52 -1.74
C HIS A 94 -7.22 7.23 -0.31
N LEU A 95 -7.16 5.96 0.10
CA LEU A 95 -6.61 5.58 1.40
C LEU A 95 -5.14 6.01 1.52
N LEU A 96 -4.30 5.69 0.53
CA LEU A 96 -2.89 6.11 0.56
C LEU A 96 -2.75 7.62 0.55
N THR A 97 -3.57 8.35 -0.21
CA THR A 97 -3.55 9.82 -0.23
C THR A 97 -3.89 10.40 1.15
N ASN A 98 -4.95 9.91 1.79
CA ASN A 98 -5.41 10.41 3.08
C ASN A 98 -4.46 10.05 4.23
N ASP A 99 -3.85 8.87 4.17
CA ASP A 99 -3.03 8.32 5.25
C ASP A 99 -1.53 8.60 5.03
N LEU A 100 -1.13 9.35 3.98
CA LEU A 100 0.26 9.45 3.53
C LEU A 100 1.22 10.01 4.60
N ALA A 101 0.78 11.04 5.33
CA ALA A 101 1.56 11.67 6.38
C ALA A 101 1.76 10.71 7.56
N ASP A 102 0.67 10.11 8.05
CA ASP A 102 0.69 9.17 9.18
C ASP A 102 1.49 7.90 8.86
N LEU A 103 1.40 7.41 7.63
CA LEU A 103 2.19 6.31 7.11
C LEU A 103 3.69 6.64 7.15
N THR A 104 4.04 7.85 6.70
CA THR A 104 5.41 8.34 6.67
C THR A 104 5.99 8.48 8.08
N GLU A 105 5.24 9.09 8.99
CA GLU A 105 5.63 9.25 10.40
C GLU A 105 5.78 7.90 11.08
N THR A 106 4.77 7.02 10.99
CA THR A 106 4.78 5.68 11.60
C THR A 106 5.94 4.81 11.10
N ALA A 107 6.28 4.90 9.81
CA ALA A 107 7.42 4.18 9.25
C ALA A 107 8.77 4.73 9.74
N GLN A 108 8.85 6.02 10.06
CA GLN A 108 10.08 6.66 10.55
C GLN A 108 10.31 6.41 12.04
N GLU A 109 9.26 6.51 12.85
CA GLU A 109 9.38 6.36 14.30
C GLU A 109 9.69 4.92 14.72
N ALA A 110 9.08 3.94 14.06
CA ALA A 110 9.18 2.54 14.46
C ALA A 110 9.24 1.57 13.27
N PRO A 111 10.24 1.68 12.36
CA PRO A 111 10.26 0.97 11.08
C PRO A 111 10.11 -0.56 11.23
N MET A 112 10.80 -1.17 12.20
CA MET A 112 10.72 -2.62 12.41
C MET A 112 9.38 -3.06 12.98
N ALA A 113 8.84 -2.33 13.96
CA ALA A 113 7.52 -2.64 14.52
C ALA A 113 6.41 -2.49 13.48
N THR A 114 6.48 -1.45 12.65
CA THR A 114 5.57 -1.20 11.53
C THR A 114 5.61 -2.36 10.52
N VAL A 115 6.80 -2.81 10.12
CA VAL A 115 6.96 -3.97 9.23
C VAL A 115 6.38 -5.25 9.83
N GLU A 116 6.68 -5.53 11.09
CA GLU A 116 6.19 -6.73 11.78
C GLU A 116 4.66 -6.72 11.88
N ARG A 117 4.07 -5.57 12.22
CA ARG A 117 2.62 -5.38 12.27
C ARG A 117 1.98 -5.62 10.91
N LEU A 118 2.50 -4.99 9.86
CA LEU A 118 1.99 -5.17 8.49
C LEU A 118 2.12 -6.62 8.00
N ARG A 119 3.21 -7.32 8.33
CA ARG A 119 3.38 -8.76 8.03
C ARG A 119 2.39 -9.64 8.81
N SER A 120 2.08 -9.26 10.05
CA SER A 120 1.08 -9.95 10.87
C SER A 120 -0.33 -9.79 10.26
N LEU A 121 -0.71 -8.55 9.92
CA LEU A 121 -1.99 -8.25 9.25
C LEU A 121 -2.14 -9.00 7.93
N ARG A 122 -1.09 -9.03 7.09
CA ARG A 122 -1.09 -9.80 5.85
C ARG A 122 -1.31 -11.30 6.08
N ARG A 123 -0.65 -11.88 7.09
CA ARG A 123 -0.82 -13.29 7.46
C ARG A 123 -2.25 -13.58 7.92
N ALA A 124 -2.78 -12.77 8.83
CA ALA A 124 -4.15 -12.91 9.32
C ALA A 124 -5.17 -12.83 8.17
N ARG A 125 -5.06 -11.82 7.30
CA ARG A 125 -5.93 -11.69 6.11
C ARG A 125 -5.83 -12.91 5.19
N SER A 126 -4.62 -13.43 4.98
CA SER A 126 -4.41 -14.63 4.17
C SER A 126 -5.05 -15.87 4.79
N GLN A 127 -5.01 -16.03 6.12
CA GLN A 127 -5.62 -17.16 6.83
C GLN A 127 -7.15 -17.12 6.72
N GLN A 128 -7.74 -15.95 6.95
CA GLN A 128 -9.18 -15.72 6.78
C GLN A 128 -9.65 -16.09 5.36
N ARG A 129 -8.89 -15.69 4.33
CA ARG A 129 -9.23 -15.97 2.93
C ARG A 129 -9.30 -17.46 2.59
N ILE A 130 -8.50 -18.30 3.24
CA ILE A 130 -8.48 -19.75 3.02
C ILE A 130 -9.32 -20.52 4.04
N GLY A 131 -10.09 -19.82 4.87
CA GLY A 131 -10.94 -20.44 5.90
C GLY A 131 -10.16 -21.11 7.03
N LEU A 132 -8.89 -20.75 7.22
CA LEU A 132 -8.17 -21.12 8.43
C LEU A 132 -8.59 -20.15 9.53
N ASP A 133 -9.49 -20.63 10.38
CA ASP A 133 -9.95 -19.92 11.57
C ASP A 133 -8.72 -19.58 12.42
N VAL A 134 -8.49 -18.29 12.68
CA VAL A 134 -7.45 -17.85 13.61
C VAL A 134 -8.07 -18.07 14.98
N GLY A 135 -7.88 -19.28 15.51
CA GLY A 135 -8.55 -19.75 16.72
C GLY A 135 -8.67 -18.66 17.77
N GLU A 136 -9.91 -18.39 18.18
CA GLU A 136 -10.19 -17.69 19.42
C GLU A 136 -9.52 -18.49 20.53
N ASP A 137 -8.36 -18.01 21.00
CA ASP A 137 -7.80 -18.42 22.29
C ASP A 137 -8.78 -17.92 23.36
N ASN A 138 -9.75 -18.78 23.68
CA ASN A 138 -10.47 -18.71 24.94
C ASN A 138 -9.46 -19.02 26.05
N SER A 139 -8.90 -17.98 26.68
CA SER A 139 -8.25 -18.05 27.98
C SER A 139 -8.39 -16.73 28.72
#